data_AF-A0A1F2TUC4-F1
#
_entry.id   AF-A0A1F2TUC4-F1
#
_cell.length_a   1.000
_cell.length_b   1.000
_cell.length_c   1.000
_cell.angle_alpha   90.00
_cell.angle_beta   90.00
_cell.angle_gamma   90.00
#
_symmetry.space_group_name_H-M   'P 1'
#
loop_
_entity.id
_entity.type
_entity.pdbx_description
1 polymer ?
#
loop_
_entity_poly.entity_id
_entity_poly.type
_entity_poly.pdbx_seq_one_letter_code
_entity_poly.pdbx_strand_id
1 'polypeptide(L)'
;MIILLVDVRDDDFCRLLPEELGGSQPGEERIKVMGFPPLGIQTLEPVLRQKGHRVRLFDTCHPRMKEPHIAEAVRTEAPDAVGLSFLSTTAYPAVKQLARRLKTVAPAVPIIAGGVFATMNAEQMLRDCSDLDCVGVGEGEELLPDFLEHLDDPGEVAGLVWRCEGQVVKNAPRPPLRNLDLFPYPDRSTLPIDFIESLPLDVPAVVSLDKFTTMQTSRGCPYTCIYCDIPSLTGGKWRARSPEHSPGRDAGAARSGVPLDLPHRRSFSDPPAGR
;
A
#
# COMPACT_ATOMS: atom_id res chain seq x y z
N MET A 1 -2.77 -14.57 -14.38
CA MET A 1 -3.78 -14.27 -13.34
C MET A 1 -4.08 -12.79 -13.28
N ILE A 2 -5.29 -12.43 -12.88
CA ILE A 2 -5.83 -11.10 -12.64
C ILE A 2 -5.99 -10.92 -11.13
N ILE A 3 -5.44 -9.86 -10.57
CA ILE A 3 -5.61 -9.50 -9.16
C ILE A 3 -6.07 -8.04 -9.04
N LEU A 4 -7.06 -7.81 -8.18
CA LEU A 4 -7.46 -6.45 -7.79
C LEU A 4 -6.81 -6.13 -6.44
N LEU A 5 -6.06 -5.04 -6.36
CA LEU A 5 -5.53 -4.54 -5.09
C LEU A 5 -6.29 -3.31 -4.66
N VAL A 6 -6.81 -3.33 -3.43
CA VAL A 6 -7.59 -2.25 -2.85
C VAL A 6 -6.87 -1.71 -1.63
N ASP A 7 -6.51 -0.44 -1.63
CA ASP A 7 -6.15 0.27 -0.42
C ASP A 7 -7.42 0.77 0.26
N VAL A 8 -7.75 0.16 1.40
CA VAL A 8 -8.93 0.50 2.20
C VAL A 8 -8.53 1.51 3.25
N ARG A 9 -9.05 2.72 3.08
CA ARG A 9 -8.79 3.86 3.96
C ARG A 9 -9.89 4.07 4.97
N ASP A 10 -9.48 4.72 6.05
CA ASP A 10 -10.37 5.45 6.94
C ASP A 10 -10.62 6.84 6.32
N ASP A 11 -11.91 7.18 6.15
CA ASP A 11 -12.34 8.43 5.51
C ASP A 11 -11.92 9.68 6.32
N ASP A 12 -11.54 9.53 7.60
CA ASP A 12 -11.02 10.63 8.42
C ASP A 12 -9.58 11.03 8.06
N PHE A 13 -8.82 10.15 7.39
CA PHE A 13 -7.40 10.38 7.04
C PHE A 13 -7.16 10.77 5.58
N CYS A 14 -8.22 10.98 4.81
CA CYS A 14 -8.11 11.51 3.46
C CYS A 14 -9.30 12.41 3.11
N ARG A 15 -9.03 13.48 2.37
CA ARG A 15 -10.05 14.43 1.93
C ARG A 15 -9.83 14.80 0.47
N LEU A 16 -10.91 14.92 -0.29
CA LEU A 16 -10.83 15.57 -1.60
C LEU A 16 -10.48 17.03 -1.38
N LEU A 17 -9.63 17.59 -2.25
CA LEU A 17 -9.44 19.04 -2.26
C LEU A 17 -10.77 19.70 -2.67
N PRO A 18 -11.29 20.66 -1.90
CA PRO A 18 -12.49 21.41 -2.28
C PRO A 18 -12.33 22.11 -3.62
N GLU A 19 -13.39 22.20 -4.43
CA GLU A 19 -13.36 22.84 -5.75
C GLU A 19 -12.90 24.31 -5.65
N GLU A 20 -13.28 25.00 -4.57
CA GLU A 20 -12.93 26.41 -4.31
C GLU A 20 -11.43 26.63 -4.15
N LEU A 21 -10.67 25.57 -3.82
CA LEU A 21 -9.22 25.60 -3.65
C LEU A 21 -8.48 25.02 -4.86
N GLY A 22 -9.16 24.85 -6.00
CA GLY A 22 -8.59 24.22 -7.20
C GLY A 22 -8.64 22.69 -7.14
N GLY A 23 -9.59 22.15 -6.37
CA GLY A 23 -9.97 20.73 -6.38
C GLY A 23 -10.49 20.26 -7.73
N SER A 24 -10.66 18.96 -7.86
CA SER A 24 -10.99 18.36 -9.15
C SER A 24 -12.44 18.54 -9.53
N GLN A 25 -12.67 19.04 -10.74
CA GLN A 25 -14.02 19.21 -11.27
C GLN A 25 -14.65 17.89 -11.73
N PRO A 26 -15.99 17.82 -11.82
CA PRO A 26 -16.69 16.67 -12.38
C PRO A 26 -16.23 16.40 -13.82
N GLY A 27 -15.48 15.31 -14.02
CA GLY A 27 -14.97 14.89 -15.33
C GLY A 27 -13.45 14.94 -15.49
N GLU A 28 -12.70 15.48 -14.51
CA GLU A 28 -11.25 15.36 -14.51
C GLU A 28 -10.80 13.88 -14.51
N GLU A 29 -9.76 13.59 -15.28
CA GLU A 29 -9.19 12.25 -15.39
C GLU A 29 -8.51 11.82 -14.09
N ARG A 30 -7.85 12.76 -13.40
CA ARG A 30 -7.18 12.54 -12.12
C ARG A 30 -7.77 13.48 -11.07
N ILE A 31 -8.06 12.96 -9.88
CA ILE A 31 -8.57 13.76 -8.78
C ILE A 31 -7.47 14.23 -7.83
N LYS A 32 -7.64 15.38 -7.17
CA LYS A 32 -6.73 15.84 -6.11
C LYS A 32 -7.18 15.40 -4.73
N VAL A 33 -6.30 14.68 -4.03
CA VAL A 33 -6.56 14.14 -2.69
C VAL A 33 -5.50 14.65 -1.71
N MET A 34 -5.96 15.08 -0.55
CA MET A 34 -5.15 15.31 0.64
C MET A 34 -5.11 14.01 1.43
N GLY A 35 -3.92 13.42 1.51
CA GLY A 35 -3.64 12.12 2.11
C GLY A 35 -2.34 11.54 1.57
N PHE A 36 -1.81 10.53 2.25
CA PHE A 36 -0.61 9.84 1.78
C PHE A 36 -0.91 8.91 0.61
N PRO A 37 -0.10 8.91 -0.46
CA PRO A 37 -0.18 7.88 -1.50
C PRO A 37 -0.10 6.46 -0.91
N PRO A 38 -0.87 5.48 -1.44
CA PRO A 38 -0.94 4.13 -0.88
C PRO A 38 0.29 3.31 -1.27
N LEU A 39 1.40 3.57 -0.58
CA LEU A 39 2.73 3.07 -0.92
C LEU A 39 2.78 1.53 -1.04
N GLY A 40 2.02 0.82 -0.19
CA GLY A 40 1.96 -0.65 -0.20
C GLY A 40 1.52 -1.20 -1.55
N ILE A 41 0.28 -0.92 -1.97
CA ILE A 41 -0.24 -1.44 -3.25
C ILE A 41 0.51 -0.87 -4.46
N GLN A 42 1.01 0.39 -4.38
CA GLN A 42 1.82 0.98 -5.44
C GLN A 42 3.18 0.27 -5.59
N THR A 43 3.74 -0.29 -4.51
CA THR A 43 4.97 -1.10 -4.55
C THR A 43 4.69 -2.52 -5.06
N LEU A 44 3.57 -3.12 -4.64
CA LEU A 44 3.20 -4.48 -5.03
C LEU A 44 2.84 -4.60 -6.51
N GLU A 45 2.22 -3.57 -7.08
CA GLU A 45 1.78 -3.59 -8.47
C GLU A 45 2.89 -3.89 -9.49
N PRO A 46 4.01 -3.14 -9.54
CA PRO A 46 5.10 -3.43 -10.48
C PRO A 46 5.76 -4.78 -10.21
N VAL A 47 5.83 -5.24 -8.94
CA VAL A 47 6.35 -6.58 -8.58
C VAL A 47 5.49 -7.68 -9.22
N LEU A 48 4.17 -7.58 -9.07
CA LEU A 48 3.22 -8.52 -9.65
C LEU A 48 3.20 -8.46 -11.19
N ARG A 49 3.31 -7.27 -11.77
CA ARG A 49 3.41 -7.10 -13.24
C ARG A 49 4.68 -7.75 -13.80
N GLN A 50 5.83 -7.65 -13.11
CA GLN A 50 7.07 -8.33 -13.50
C GLN A 50 6.93 -9.86 -13.49
N LYS A 51 6.02 -10.39 -12.66
CA LYS A 51 5.65 -11.81 -12.60
C LYS A 51 4.58 -12.21 -13.63
N GLY A 52 4.17 -11.29 -14.51
CA GLY A 52 3.20 -11.56 -15.57
C GLY A 52 1.73 -11.51 -15.14
N HIS A 53 1.42 -11.01 -13.94
CA HIS A 53 0.05 -10.82 -13.49
C HIS A 53 -0.54 -9.52 -14.04
N ARG A 54 -1.85 -9.52 -14.31
CA ARG A 54 -2.62 -8.31 -14.58
C ARG A 54 -3.10 -7.75 -13.25
N VAL A 55 -2.76 -6.49 -12.97
CA VAL A 55 -3.07 -5.84 -11.69
C VAL A 55 -3.95 -4.62 -11.95
N ARG A 56 -5.02 -4.48 -11.20
CA ARG A 56 -5.83 -3.26 -11.15
C ARG A 56 -5.85 -2.72 -9.73
N LEU A 57 -5.60 -1.42 -9.59
CA LEU A 57 -5.54 -0.73 -8.30
C LEU A 57 -6.85 0.02 -8.01
N PHE A 58 -7.26 -0.02 -6.75
CA PHE A 58 -8.30 0.82 -6.17
C PHE A 58 -7.76 1.48 -4.92
N ASP A 59 -8.11 2.75 -4.73
CA ASP A 59 -7.87 3.46 -3.49
C ASP A 59 -9.20 4.08 -3.06
N THR A 60 -9.70 3.69 -1.89
CA THR A 60 -11.05 4.09 -1.46
C THR A 60 -11.18 5.58 -1.15
N CYS A 61 -10.10 6.38 -1.15
CA CYS A 61 -10.26 7.84 -1.15
C CYS A 61 -10.90 8.37 -2.44
N HIS A 62 -10.80 7.64 -3.55
CA HIS A 62 -11.35 8.07 -4.82
C HIS A 62 -12.87 7.80 -4.89
N PRO A 63 -13.74 8.79 -5.22
CA PRO A 63 -15.20 8.62 -5.21
C PRO A 63 -15.72 7.50 -6.12
N ARG A 64 -15.09 7.33 -7.28
CA ARG A 64 -15.34 6.23 -8.23
C ARG A 64 -14.60 4.91 -7.92
N MET A 65 -14.04 4.75 -6.72
CA MET A 65 -13.35 3.54 -6.26
C MET A 65 -13.87 3.09 -4.89
N LYS A 66 -15.13 3.43 -4.57
CA LYS A 66 -15.84 2.94 -3.38
C LYS A 66 -16.40 1.53 -3.60
N GLU A 67 -16.92 0.92 -2.53
CA GLU A 67 -17.47 -0.43 -2.49
C GLU A 67 -18.29 -0.84 -3.74
N PRO A 68 -19.28 -0.05 -4.22
CA PRO A 68 -20.09 -0.46 -5.37
C PRO A 68 -19.27 -0.61 -6.67
N HIS A 69 -18.26 0.23 -6.84
CA HIS A 69 -17.38 0.21 -8.03
C HIS A 69 -16.42 -0.98 -8.00
N ILE A 70 -15.91 -1.32 -6.81
CA ILE A 70 -15.02 -2.46 -6.62
C ILE A 70 -15.82 -3.76 -6.80
N ALA A 71 -17.03 -3.84 -6.24
CA ALA A 71 -17.91 -5.00 -6.43
C ALA A 71 -18.29 -5.20 -7.91
N GLU A 72 -18.53 -4.11 -8.64
CA GLU A 72 -18.74 -4.16 -10.09
C GLU A 72 -17.51 -4.70 -10.84
N ALA A 73 -16.32 -4.21 -10.49
CA ALA A 73 -15.07 -4.67 -11.09
C ALA A 73 -14.82 -6.16 -10.82
N VAL A 74 -15.02 -6.63 -9.60
CA VAL A 74 -14.92 -8.05 -9.26
C VAL A 74 -15.88 -8.89 -10.11
N ARG A 75 -17.13 -8.44 -10.27
CA ARG A 75 -18.14 -9.17 -11.06
C ARG A 75 -17.80 -9.21 -12.56
N THR A 76 -17.27 -8.12 -13.10
CA THR A 76 -17.04 -7.96 -14.55
C THR A 76 -15.70 -8.50 -15.01
N GLU A 77 -14.65 -8.32 -14.22
CA GLU A 77 -13.30 -8.77 -14.55
C GLU A 77 -13.02 -10.22 -14.13
N ALA A 78 -13.81 -10.76 -13.19
CA ALA A 78 -13.64 -12.09 -12.63
C ALA A 78 -12.17 -12.37 -12.21
N PRO A 79 -11.63 -11.61 -11.24
CA PRO A 79 -10.24 -11.75 -10.83
C PRO A 79 -9.99 -13.09 -10.13
N ASP A 80 -8.75 -13.58 -10.21
CA ASP A 80 -8.31 -14.78 -9.51
C ASP A 80 -8.15 -14.54 -8.00
N ALA A 81 -7.90 -13.31 -7.58
CA ALA A 81 -7.86 -12.91 -6.17
C ALA A 81 -8.13 -11.42 -5.97
N VAL A 82 -8.52 -11.05 -4.74
CA VAL A 82 -8.59 -9.65 -4.28
C VAL A 82 -7.67 -9.46 -3.07
N GLY A 83 -6.75 -8.50 -3.17
CA GLY A 83 -5.92 -8.05 -2.06
C GLY A 83 -6.48 -6.80 -1.38
N LEU A 84 -6.73 -6.85 -0.08
CA LEU A 84 -7.15 -5.72 0.74
C LEU A 84 -5.98 -5.25 1.61
N SER A 85 -5.42 -4.10 1.27
CA SER A 85 -4.35 -3.42 2.01
C SER A 85 -4.95 -2.37 2.93
N PHE A 86 -4.54 -2.34 4.20
CA PHE A 86 -4.92 -1.29 5.13
C PHE A 86 -3.94 -1.20 6.30
N LEU A 87 -3.85 -0.01 6.90
CA LEU A 87 -2.84 0.28 7.93
C LEU A 87 -3.39 0.19 9.35
N SER A 88 -4.57 0.76 9.60
CA SER A 88 -5.06 1.06 10.95
C SER A 88 -6.21 0.15 11.39
N THR A 89 -6.38 0.05 12.72
CA THR A 89 -7.57 -0.54 13.35
C THR A 89 -8.86 0.15 12.91
N THR A 90 -8.82 1.45 12.63
CA THR A 90 -10.00 2.25 12.27
C THR A 90 -10.52 1.94 10.87
N ALA A 91 -9.67 1.49 9.95
CA ALA A 91 -10.08 1.02 8.63
C ALA A 91 -10.67 -0.41 8.65
N TYR A 92 -10.43 -1.19 9.72
CA TYR A 92 -10.84 -2.60 9.79
C TYR A 92 -12.36 -2.83 9.63
N PRO A 93 -13.27 -2.03 10.20
CA PRO A 93 -14.70 -2.15 9.93
C PRO A 93 -15.05 -1.99 8.43
N ALA A 94 -14.41 -1.05 7.74
CA ALA A 94 -14.59 -0.85 6.30
C ALA A 94 -14.05 -2.03 5.49
N VAL A 95 -12.93 -2.62 5.90
CA VAL A 95 -12.39 -3.86 5.32
C VAL A 95 -13.39 -5.00 5.44
N LYS A 96 -14.00 -5.20 6.62
CA LYS A 96 -15.02 -6.24 6.82
C LYS A 96 -16.25 -6.02 5.93
N GLN A 97 -16.73 -4.77 5.87
CA GLN A 97 -17.87 -4.43 5.03
C GLN A 97 -17.59 -4.69 3.55
N LEU A 98 -16.40 -4.29 3.08
CA LEU A 98 -15.97 -4.52 1.71
C LEU A 98 -15.84 -6.02 1.43
N ALA A 99 -15.11 -6.78 2.25
CA ALA A 99 -14.95 -8.22 2.08
C ALA A 99 -16.30 -8.94 1.98
N ARG A 100 -17.23 -8.63 2.89
CA ARG A 100 -18.60 -9.16 2.87
C ARG A 100 -19.32 -8.85 1.55
N ARG A 101 -19.22 -7.62 1.07
CA ARG A 101 -19.81 -7.25 -0.22
C ARG A 101 -19.18 -8.03 -1.36
N LEU A 102 -17.87 -8.15 -1.40
CA LEU A 102 -17.19 -8.87 -2.48
C LEU A 102 -17.61 -10.34 -2.49
N LYS A 103 -17.76 -10.96 -1.32
CA LYS A 103 -18.30 -12.32 -1.19
C LYS A 103 -19.76 -12.46 -1.63
N THR A 104 -20.60 -11.41 -1.57
CA THR A 104 -21.98 -11.52 -2.10
C THR A 104 -22.02 -11.53 -3.63
N VAL A 105 -21.05 -10.90 -4.31
CA VAL A 105 -21.01 -10.84 -5.78
C VAL A 105 -20.13 -11.92 -6.41
N ALA A 106 -19.10 -12.38 -5.69
CA ALA A 106 -18.16 -13.40 -6.16
C ALA A 106 -17.65 -14.26 -4.97
N PRO A 107 -18.48 -15.18 -4.43
CA PRO A 107 -18.16 -15.92 -3.22
C PRO A 107 -16.89 -16.80 -3.34
N ALA A 108 -16.59 -17.26 -4.55
CA ALA A 108 -15.46 -18.13 -4.83
C ALA A 108 -14.12 -17.39 -4.96
N VAL A 109 -14.12 -16.07 -5.15
CA VAL A 109 -12.87 -15.31 -5.30
C VAL A 109 -12.19 -15.20 -3.93
N PRO A 110 -10.93 -15.66 -3.79
CA PRO A 110 -10.20 -15.55 -2.55
C PRO A 110 -9.84 -14.10 -2.24
N ILE A 111 -10.03 -13.72 -0.98
CA ILE A 111 -9.74 -12.40 -0.43
C ILE A 111 -8.60 -12.53 0.57
N ILE A 112 -7.47 -11.91 0.25
CA ILE A 112 -6.30 -11.80 1.12
C ILE A 112 -6.22 -10.40 1.73
N ALA A 113 -6.15 -10.32 3.05
CA ALA A 113 -5.89 -9.07 3.76
C ALA A 113 -4.39 -8.90 4.05
N GLY A 114 -3.89 -7.67 3.99
CA GLY A 114 -2.50 -7.33 4.27
C GLY A 114 -2.35 -5.93 4.86
N GLY A 115 -1.12 -5.60 5.24
CA GLY A 115 -0.77 -4.36 5.93
C GLY A 115 -0.49 -4.55 7.41
N VAL A 116 -0.25 -3.44 8.11
CA VAL A 116 0.29 -3.44 9.48
C VAL A 116 -0.70 -4.08 10.47
N PHE A 117 -1.95 -3.60 10.48
CA PHE A 117 -2.98 -4.17 11.35
C PHE A 117 -3.21 -5.66 11.05
N ALA A 118 -3.25 -6.04 9.77
CA ALA A 118 -3.46 -7.42 9.35
C ALA A 118 -2.33 -8.35 9.83
N THR A 119 -1.07 -7.92 9.65
CA THR A 119 0.11 -8.65 10.12
C THR A 119 0.06 -8.92 11.62
N MET A 120 -0.35 -7.92 12.41
CA MET A 120 -0.38 -8.03 13.88
C MET A 120 -1.58 -8.81 14.41
N ASN A 121 -2.68 -8.89 13.65
CA ASN A 121 -3.96 -9.44 14.12
C ASN A 121 -4.48 -10.61 13.26
N ALA A 122 -3.61 -11.25 12.47
CA ALA A 122 -3.99 -12.17 11.40
C ALA A 122 -5.00 -13.25 11.81
N GLU A 123 -4.72 -13.99 12.89
CA GLU A 123 -5.64 -15.02 13.35
C GLU A 123 -6.96 -14.45 13.86
N GLN A 124 -6.90 -13.33 14.58
CA GLN A 124 -8.08 -12.73 15.17
C GLN A 124 -9.00 -12.18 14.09
N MET A 125 -8.43 -11.62 13.03
CA MET A 125 -9.19 -11.18 11.86
C MET A 125 -9.91 -12.35 11.19
N LEU A 126 -9.25 -13.47 10.97
CA LEU A 126 -9.91 -14.65 10.39
C LEU A 126 -10.94 -15.26 11.34
N ARG A 127 -10.79 -15.15 12.66
CA ARG A 127 -11.86 -15.56 13.59
C ARG A 127 -13.06 -14.61 13.60
N ASP A 128 -12.82 -13.31 13.46
CA ASP A 128 -13.84 -12.26 13.55
C ASP A 128 -14.57 -12.00 12.21
N CYS A 129 -13.92 -12.26 11.07
CA CYS A 129 -14.48 -12.03 9.74
C CYS A 129 -14.36 -13.30 8.88
N SER A 130 -15.49 -13.97 8.66
CA SER A 130 -15.58 -15.16 7.79
C SER A 130 -15.47 -14.83 6.30
N ASP A 131 -15.62 -13.56 5.92
CA ASP A 131 -15.54 -13.11 4.53
C ASP A 131 -14.10 -12.91 4.04
N LEU A 132 -13.12 -12.99 4.95
CA LEU A 132 -11.69 -13.03 4.63
C LEU A 132 -11.21 -14.49 4.61
N ASP A 133 -10.52 -14.88 3.54
CA ASP A 133 -10.01 -16.24 3.38
C ASP A 133 -8.60 -16.38 3.95
N CYS A 134 -7.76 -15.35 3.71
CA CYS A 134 -6.35 -15.36 4.09
C CYS A 134 -5.89 -13.99 4.62
N VAL A 135 -4.81 -14.02 5.40
CA VAL A 135 -4.04 -12.84 5.81
C VAL A 135 -2.57 -13.08 5.47
N GLY A 136 -2.00 -12.17 4.69
CA GLY A 136 -0.56 -12.11 4.45
C GLY A 136 0.16 -11.41 5.60
N VAL A 137 1.08 -12.11 6.26
CA VAL A 137 1.84 -11.59 7.41
C VAL A 137 3.21 -11.14 6.94
N GLY A 138 3.52 -9.86 7.16
CA GLY A 138 4.81 -9.26 6.83
C GLY A 138 4.81 -8.55 5.47
N GLU A 139 5.87 -8.74 4.70
CA GLU A 139 6.10 -8.05 3.42
C GLU A 139 5.44 -8.80 2.27
N GLY A 140 4.70 -8.07 1.42
CA GLY A 140 3.87 -8.66 0.37
C GLY A 140 4.59 -8.94 -0.94
N GLU A 141 5.78 -8.39 -1.16
CA GLU A 141 6.44 -8.43 -2.47
C GLU A 141 6.85 -9.83 -2.92
N GLU A 142 7.22 -10.72 -1.99
CA GLU A 142 7.44 -12.13 -2.30
C GLU A 142 6.22 -12.99 -1.98
N LEU A 143 5.48 -12.64 -0.93
CA LEU A 143 4.33 -13.41 -0.45
C LEU A 143 3.18 -13.40 -1.47
N LEU A 144 2.88 -12.26 -2.08
CA LEU A 144 1.71 -12.13 -2.93
C LEU A 144 1.86 -12.83 -4.29
N PRO A 145 3.02 -12.79 -4.98
CA PRO A 145 3.28 -13.68 -6.12
C PRO A 145 3.19 -15.15 -5.74
N ASP A 146 3.79 -15.55 -4.62
CA ASP A 146 3.77 -16.93 -4.11
C ASP A 146 2.34 -17.40 -3.82
N PHE A 147 1.51 -16.53 -3.22
CA PHE A 147 0.09 -16.77 -2.99
C PHE A 147 -0.69 -16.99 -4.30
N LEU A 148 -0.44 -16.15 -5.31
CA LEU A 148 -1.10 -16.31 -6.61
C LEU A 148 -0.67 -17.62 -7.29
N GLU A 149 0.58 -18.02 -7.18
CA GLU A 149 1.08 -19.29 -7.73
C GLU A 149 0.49 -20.53 -7.03
N HIS A 150 -0.02 -20.37 -5.80
CA HIS A 150 -0.52 -21.47 -4.96
C HIS A 150 -1.96 -21.23 -4.43
N LEU A 151 -2.86 -20.67 -5.26
CA LEU A 151 -4.26 -20.45 -4.84
C LEU A 151 -4.98 -21.75 -4.43
N ASP A 152 -4.64 -22.87 -5.09
CA ASP A 152 -5.20 -24.19 -4.80
C ASP A 152 -4.48 -24.93 -3.66
N ASP A 153 -3.30 -24.45 -3.26
CA ASP A 153 -2.52 -25.01 -2.15
C ASP A 153 -1.94 -23.91 -1.24
N PRO A 154 -2.78 -23.19 -0.48
CA PRO A 154 -2.33 -22.08 0.34
C PRO A 154 -1.34 -22.50 1.43
N GLY A 155 -1.20 -23.80 1.73
CA GLY A 155 -0.30 -24.33 2.77
C GLY A 155 1.20 -24.14 2.47
N GLU A 156 1.57 -24.03 1.19
CA GLU A 156 2.96 -23.84 0.75
C GLU A 156 3.41 -22.37 0.84
N VAL A 157 2.48 -21.44 1.02
CA VAL A 157 2.77 -20.00 1.01
C VAL A 157 3.36 -19.55 2.34
N ALA A 158 4.67 -19.29 2.38
CA ALA A 158 5.33 -18.80 3.58
C ALA A 158 4.81 -17.40 3.99
N GLY A 159 4.48 -17.25 5.28
CA GLY A 159 3.92 -16.02 5.85
C GLY A 159 2.40 -15.90 5.72
N LEU A 160 1.70 -16.93 5.26
CA LEU A 160 0.24 -16.93 5.16
C LEU A 160 -0.42 -17.45 6.43
N VAL A 161 -1.51 -16.80 6.82
CA VAL A 161 -2.48 -17.33 7.78
C VAL A 161 -3.80 -17.45 7.03
N TRP A 162 -4.45 -18.61 7.08
CA TRP A 162 -5.59 -18.91 6.21
C TRP A 162 -6.57 -19.89 6.87
N ARG A 163 -7.70 -20.15 6.22
CA ARG A 163 -8.71 -21.10 6.70
C ARG A 163 -8.62 -22.43 5.98
N CYS A 164 -8.38 -23.50 6.73
CA CYS A 164 -8.49 -24.88 6.28
C CYS A 164 -9.60 -25.57 7.07
N GLU A 165 -10.64 -26.07 6.39
CA GLU A 165 -11.73 -26.84 7.01
C GLU A 165 -12.37 -26.16 8.24
N GLY A 166 -12.53 -24.83 8.17
CA GLY A 166 -13.09 -24.02 9.25
C GLY A 166 -12.09 -23.58 10.32
N GLN A 167 -10.90 -24.17 10.38
CA GLN A 167 -9.85 -23.81 11.33
C GLN A 167 -8.88 -22.78 10.76
N VAL A 168 -8.33 -21.93 11.64
CA VAL A 168 -7.28 -20.98 11.27
C VAL A 168 -5.92 -21.69 11.33
N VAL A 169 -5.23 -21.75 10.20
CA VAL A 169 -3.92 -22.36 10.03
C VAL A 169 -2.88 -21.27 9.79
N LYS A 170 -1.69 -21.45 10.37
CA LYS A 170 -0.53 -20.59 10.13
C LYS A 170 0.56 -21.40 9.44
N ASN A 171 1.02 -20.89 8.31
CA ASN A 171 2.17 -21.48 7.63
C ASN A 171 3.48 -21.04 8.28
N ALA A 172 4.58 -21.60 7.80
CA ALA A 172 5.91 -21.18 8.21
C ALA A 172 6.12 -19.67 7.97
N PRO A 173 6.79 -18.94 8.89
CA PRO A 173 7.01 -17.51 8.73
C PRO A 173 7.95 -17.22 7.56
N ARG A 174 7.66 -16.14 6.82
CA ARG A 174 8.56 -15.61 5.79
C ARG A 174 9.52 -14.58 6.41
N PRO A 175 10.84 -14.83 6.40
CA PRO A 175 11.80 -13.86 6.93
C PRO A 175 11.82 -12.59 6.06
N PRO A 176 11.96 -11.39 6.65
CA PRO A 176 12.07 -10.15 5.87
C PRO A 176 13.27 -10.19 4.91
N LEU A 177 13.05 -9.81 3.66
CA LEU A 177 14.07 -9.84 2.63
C LEU A 177 15.17 -8.80 2.93
N ARG A 178 16.44 -9.18 2.87
CA ARG A 178 17.54 -8.24 3.21
C ARG A 178 17.72 -7.12 2.18
N ASN A 179 17.72 -7.46 0.89
CA ASN A 179 18.04 -6.52 -0.17
C ASN A 179 16.77 -5.86 -0.73
N LEU A 180 16.53 -4.60 -0.36
CA LEU A 180 15.36 -3.86 -0.84
C LEU A 180 15.48 -3.42 -2.30
N ASP A 181 16.69 -3.41 -2.87
CA ASP A 181 16.94 -2.99 -4.26
C ASP A 181 16.38 -3.98 -5.28
N LEU A 182 16.04 -5.19 -4.85
CA LEU A 182 15.37 -6.18 -5.71
C LEU A 182 13.97 -5.71 -6.13
N PHE A 183 13.34 -4.81 -5.37
CA PHE A 183 11.99 -4.36 -5.67
C PHE A 183 11.99 -3.06 -6.47
N PRO A 184 11.17 -2.98 -7.54
CA PRO A 184 10.99 -1.77 -8.33
C PRO A 184 10.44 -0.62 -7.47
N TYR A 185 10.48 0.58 -8.04
CA TYR A 185 9.82 1.73 -7.41
C TYR A 185 8.31 1.61 -7.46
N PRO A 186 7.60 2.22 -6.51
CA PRO A 186 6.14 2.23 -6.52
C PRO A 186 5.61 2.90 -7.80
N ASP A 187 4.63 2.28 -8.45
CA ASP A 187 3.94 2.90 -9.57
C ASP A 187 3.07 4.07 -9.08
N ARG A 188 3.28 5.23 -9.69
CA ARG A 188 2.55 6.46 -9.38
C ARG A 188 1.56 6.85 -10.48
N SER A 189 1.54 6.09 -11.58
CA SER A 189 0.80 6.46 -12.78
C SER A 189 -0.59 5.81 -12.84
N THR A 190 -0.74 4.56 -12.38
CA THR A 190 -1.97 3.76 -12.56
C THR A 190 -3.16 4.29 -11.75
N LEU A 191 -2.94 4.76 -10.52
CA LEU A 191 -4.02 5.40 -9.76
C LEU A 191 -4.30 6.79 -10.32
N PRO A 192 -5.56 7.13 -10.69
CA PRO A 192 -5.95 8.44 -11.22
C PRO A 192 -6.12 9.46 -10.08
N ILE A 193 -5.08 9.61 -9.26
CA ILE A 193 -5.09 10.43 -8.04
C ILE A 193 -3.80 11.21 -7.95
N ASP A 194 -3.91 12.51 -7.81
CA ASP A 194 -2.82 13.42 -7.50
C ASP A 194 -2.87 13.74 -6.00
N PHE A 195 -1.87 13.27 -5.25
CA PHE A 195 -1.75 13.54 -3.83
C PHE A 195 -1.03 14.88 -3.63
N ILE A 196 -1.63 15.80 -2.89
CA ILE A 196 -1.18 17.20 -2.83
C ILE A 196 -0.82 17.72 -1.43
N GLU A 197 -1.29 17.07 -0.37
CA GLU A 197 -0.91 17.37 1.01
C GLU A 197 -1.08 16.12 1.87
N SER A 198 -0.21 15.97 2.87
CA SER A 198 -0.15 14.83 3.78
C SER A 198 -1.12 14.91 4.95
N LEU A 199 -1.47 16.13 5.37
CA LEU A 199 -2.34 16.39 6.51
C LEU A 199 -3.71 16.92 6.04
N PRO A 200 -4.83 16.47 6.63
CA PRO A 200 -6.13 17.05 6.33
C PRO A 200 -6.20 18.53 6.78
N LEU A 201 -7.05 19.31 6.11
CA LEU A 201 -7.13 20.79 6.25
C LEU A 201 -7.48 21.30 7.65
N ASP A 202 -7.99 20.43 8.52
CA ASP A 202 -8.31 20.71 9.92
C ASP A 202 -7.05 20.73 10.82
N VAL A 203 -5.89 20.34 10.29
CA VAL A 203 -4.58 20.57 10.91
C VAL A 203 -3.99 21.87 10.35
N PRO A 204 -3.61 22.86 11.18
CA PRO A 204 -3.11 24.16 10.73
C PRO A 204 -1.64 24.09 10.24
N ALA A 205 -1.37 23.18 9.30
CA ALA A 205 -0.05 22.90 8.77
C ALA A 205 -0.10 22.46 7.29
N VAL A 206 -1.00 23.05 6.50
CA VAL A 206 -0.95 22.91 5.02
C VAL A 206 0.36 23.56 4.55
N VAL A 207 1.30 22.74 4.09
CA VAL A 207 2.63 23.17 3.66
C VAL A 207 2.61 23.54 2.18
N SER A 208 1.87 22.78 1.36
CA SER A 208 1.70 23.06 -0.07
C SER A 208 0.41 22.44 -0.61
N LEU A 209 -0.09 22.96 -1.74
CA LEU A 209 -1.14 22.34 -2.56
C LEU A 209 -0.57 21.73 -3.86
N ASP A 210 0.76 21.70 -3.99
CA ASP A 210 1.45 21.02 -5.08
C ASP A 210 1.51 19.51 -4.86
N LYS A 211 1.70 18.75 -5.94
CA LYS A 211 1.85 17.29 -5.83
C LYS A 211 3.00 16.93 -4.90
N PHE A 212 2.73 16.08 -3.93
CA PHE A 212 3.75 15.45 -3.09
C PHE A 212 3.73 13.94 -3.27
N THR A 213 4.80 13.29 -2.83
CA THR A 213 4.88 11.84 -2.83
C THR A 213 5.68 11.34 -1.64
N THR A 214 5.53 10.06 -1.35
CA THR A 214 6.27 9.37 -0.30
C THR A 214 7.47 8.62 -0.88
N MET A 215 8.55 8.51 -0.14
CA MET A 215 9.68 7.67 -0.51
C MET A 215 10.07 6.82 0.67
N GLN A 216 10.24 5.52 0.43
CA GLN A 216 10.72 4.59 1.44
C GLN A 216 12.14 4.16 1.06
N THR A 217 13.10 4.83 1.69
CA THR A 217 14.54 4.56 1.53
C THR A 217 15.01 3.42 2.43
N SER A 218 14.26 3.11 3.49
CA SER A 218 14.57 2.03 4.43
C SER A 218 13.32 1.44 5.06
N ARG A 219 13.46 0.25 5.66
CA ARG A 219 12.43 -0.50 6.39
C ARG A 219 12.97 -1.04 7.70
N GLY A 220 12.12 -1.04 8.71
CA GLY A 220 12.38 -1.57 10.04
C GLY A 220 13.17 -0.63 10.94
N CYS A 221 13.28 -1.03 12.20
CA CYS A 221 13.89 -0.22 13.26
C CYS A 221 14.56 -1.16 14.28
N PRO A 222 15.83 -0.90 14.68
CA PRO A 222 16.55 -1.77 15.61
C PRO A 222 16.25 -1.45 17.09
N TYR A 223 15.48 -0.40 17.36
CA TYR A 223 15.10 -0.01 18.71
C TYR A 223 13.93 -0.85 19.23
N THR A 224 13.78 -0.93 20.56
CA THR A 224 12.78 -1.78 21.24
C THR A 224 11.78 -0.94 22.05
N CYS A 225 11.30 0.15 21.47
CA CYS A 225 10.35 1.04 22.14
C CYS A 225 9.07 0.28 22.53
N ILE A 226 8.69 0.33 23.81
CA ILE A 226 7.58 -0.47 24.38
C ILE A 226 6.20 -0.19 23.76
N TYR A 227 6.05 0.94 23.06
CA TYR A 227 4.81 1.39 22.44
C TYR A 227 4.78 1.20 20.91
N CYS A 228 5.86 0.68 20.31
CA CYS A 228 6.03 0.63 18.86
C CYS A 228 5.90 -0.79 18.33
N ASP A 229 5.15 -0.96 17.24
CA ASP A 229 4.93 -2.24 16.53
C ASP A 229 6.00 -2.53 15.46
N ILE A 230 6.69 -1.51 14.95
CA ILE A 230 7.71 -1.64 13.89
C ILE A 230 8.78 -2.73 14.17
N PRO A 231 9.33 -2.86 15.39
CA PRO A 231 10.32 -3.91 15.67
C PRO A 231 9.71 -5.32 15.52
N SER A 232 8.45 -5.50 15.93
CA SER A 232 7.71 -6.76 15.78
C SER A 232 7.43 -7.10 14.32
N LEU A 233 7.09 -6.10 13.50
CA LEU A 233 6.83 -6.26 12.06
C LEU A 233 8.09 -6.64 11.27
N THR A 234 9.26 -6.14 11.69
CA THR A 234 10.51 -6.22 10.90
C THR A 234 11.58 -7.11 11.53
N GLY A 235 11.26 -7.75 12.65
CA GLY A 235 12.21 -8.57 13.42
C GLY A 235 13.37 -7.76 14.00
N GLY A 236 13.14 -6.48 14.32
CA GLY A 236 14.12 -5.58 14.93
C GLY A 236 15.31 -5.25 14.02
N LYS A 237 15.16 -5.31 12.70
CA LYS A 237 16.24 -5.08 11.74
C LYS A 237 15.94 -3.88 10.84
N TRP A 238 16.90 -2.98 10.75
CA TRP A 238 16.89 -1.91 9.75
C TRP A 238 17.54 -2.38 8.45
N ARG A 239 16.87 -2.11 7.33
CA ARG A 239 17.31 -2.43 5.97
C ARG A 239 17.13 -1.20 5.11
N ALA A 240 18.11 -0.85 4.29
CA ALA A 240 18.03 0.31 3.40
C ALA A 240 18.20 -0.11 1.95
N ARG A 241 17.62 0.70 1.06
CA ARG A 241 17.96 0.71 -0.36
C ARG A 241 19.35 1.34 -0.53
N SER A 242 20.09 0.92 -1.56
CA SER A 242 21.36 1.56 -1.89
C SER A 242 21.16 3.00 -2.39
N PRO A 243 22.13 3.91 -2.20
CA PRO A 243 22.08 5.26 -2.77
C PRO A 243 21.96 5.27 -4.29
N GLU A 244 22.55 4.29 -4.97
CA GLU A 244 22.52 4.13 -6.43
C GLU A 244 21.12 3.73 -6.92
N HIS A 245 20.36 3.02 -6.08
CA HIS A 245 18.93 2.85 -6.22
C HIS A 245 18.20 4.15 -5.85
N SER A 246 18.47 5.20 -6.66
CA SER A 246 17.82 6.52 -6.61
C SER A 246 16.71 6.66 -7.67
N PRO A 247 15.53 7.21 -7.34
CA PRO A 247 14.34 7.24 -8.20
C PRO A 247 14.43 8.14 -9.44
N GLY A 248 15.60 8.65 -9.80
CA GLY A 248 15.79 9.66 -10.85
C GLY A 248 15.78 9.15 -12.28
N ARG A 249 15.82 7.83 -12.54
CA ARG A 249 15.82 7.29 -13.92
C ARG A 249 14.47 6.72 -14.37
N ASP A 250 13.74 6.05 -13.48
CA ASP A 250 12.57 5.25 -13.87
C ASP A 250 11.27 5.62 -13.14
N ALA A 251 11.31 6.51 -12.13
CA ALA A 251 10.09 6.98 -11.50
C ALA A 251 9.45 8.02 -12.42
N GLY A 252 8.28 7.69 -12.99
CA GLY A 252 7.40 8.60 -13.75
C GLY A 252 6.84 9.77 -12.92
N ALA A 253 7.61 10.32 -11.98
CA ALA A 253 7.44 11.71 -11.57
C ALA A 253 7.60 12.53 -12.85
N ALA A 254 6.48 13.12 -13.27
CA ALA A 254 6.38 13.90 -14.48
C ALA A 254 7.63 14.77 -14.69
N ARG A 255 8.02 14.92 -15.96
CA ARG A 255 8.91 15.99 -16.40
C ARG A 255 8.24 17.36 -16.09
N SER A 256 8.10 17.73 -14.83
CA SER A 256 7.97 19.11 -14.43
C SER A 256 9.37 19.67 -14.65
N GLY A 257 9.51 20.49 -15.70
CA GLY A 257 10.76 21.11 -16.11
C GLY A 257 11.26 22.16 -15.11
N VAL A 258 11.31 21.83 -13.82
CA VAL A 258 12.01 22.61 -12.80
C VAL A 258 13.41 22.03 -12.72
N PRO A 259 14.44 22.72 -13.25
CA PRO A 259 15.80 22.30 -13.02
C PRO A 259 16.04 22.27 -11.51
N LEU A 260 16.44 21.11 -11.00
CA LEU A 260 17.09 21.01 -9.69
C LEU A 260 18.45 21.68 -9.83
N ASP A 261 18.46 23.00 -9.69
CA ASP A 261 19.68 23.77 -9.54
C ASP A 261 20.18 23.52 -8.12
N LEU A 262 20.86 22.36 -7.95
CA LEU A 262 21.50 22.01 -6.71
C LEU A 262 22.65 22.99 -6.50
N PRO A 263 22.58 23.91 -5.51
CA PRO A 263 23.70 24.80 -5.25
C PRO A 263 24.92 23.94 -4.92
N HIS A 264 26.02 24.22 -5.62
CA HIS A 264 27.30 23.54 -5.46
C HIS A 264 27.58 23.24 -3.98
N ARG A 265 27.86 21.96 -3.70
CA ARG A 265 28.28 21.44 -2.39
C ARG A 265 29.31 22.38 -1.76
N ARG A 266 28.92 23.12 -0.72
CA ARG A 266 29.90 23.56 0.28
C ARG A 266 30.16 22.37 1.20
N SER A 267 31.41 21.90 1.21
CA SER A 267 31.84 20.88 2.17
C SER A 267 31.75 21.43 3.58
N PHE A 268 31.24 20.62 4.51
CA PHE A 268 31.10 20.90 5.94
C PHE A 268 32.46 21.07 6.69
N SER A 269 33.55 21.30 5.98
CA SER A 269 34.92 21.33 6.50
C SER A 269 35.55 22.72 6.61
N ASP A 270 34.86 23.79 6.19
CA ASP A 270 35.43 25.14 6.26
C ASP A 270 35.11 25.80 7.61
N PRO A 271 36.13 26.26 8.38
CA PRO A 271 35.91 26.89 9.67
C PRO A 271 35.24 28.27 9.51
N PRO A 272 34.46 28.72 10.51
CA PRO A 272 33.76 29.99 10.43
C PRO A 272 34.75 31.15 10.36
N ALA A 273 34.64 31.98 9.32
CA ALA A 273 35.36 33.24 9.23
C ALA A 273 34.92 34.16 10.37
N GLY A 274 35.90 34.60 11.18
CA GLY A 274 35.68 35.38 12.40
C GLY A 274 34.99 36.72 12.19
N ARG A 275 34.37 37.19 13.27
CA ARG A 275 34.13 38.60 13.58
C ARG A 275 34.75 38.91 14.92
#